data_AF-A0A1M3B9Y3-F1
#
_entry.id   AF-A0A1M3B9Y3-F1
#
_cell.length_a   1.000
_cell.length_b   1.000
_cell.length_c   1.000
_cell.angle_alpha   90.00
_cell.angle_beta   90.00
_cell.angle_gamma   90.00
#
_symmetry.space_group_name_H-M   'P 1'
#
loop_
_entity.id
_entity.type
_entity.pdbx_description
1 polymer ?
#
loop_
_entity_poly.entity_id
_entity_poly.type
_entity_poly.pdbx_seq_one_letter_code
_entity_poly.pdbx_strand_id
1 'polypeptide(L)'
;MEKPSQNQENSFSKKWKTQWEKYNQNKGAEGLGNHNPLISYFVLIIGFISFIFFPFLGSFLIGLVFGNYFFKEIFSFFKNFNQFLQLEGNSKTIVLIVTWIIIFLSLPGLIFGLLLATGLKYFLSKTH
;
A
#
# COMPACT_ATOMS: atom_id res chain seq x y z
N MET A 1 27.77 3.88 -52.96
CA MET A 1 27.88 3.44 -51.54
C MET A 1 26.87 4.24 -50.73
N GLU A 2 25.66 3.72 -50.60
CA GLU A 2 24.63 4.34 -49.75
C GLU A 2 24.95 4.09 -48.28
N LYS A 3 24.96 5.16 -47.47
CA LYS A 3 25.00 5.07 -46.01
C LYS A 3 23.56 4.99 -45.48
N PRO A 4 23.11 3.86 -44.90
CA PRO A 4 21.94 3.89 -44.04
C PRO A 4 22.39 4.21 -42.60
N SER A 5 21.60 4.96 -41.83
CA SER A 5 21.46 4.83 -40.35
C SER A 5 21.19 6.13 -39.55
N GLN A 6 20.81 7.25 -40.16
CA GLN A 6 20.47 8.46 -39.35
C GLN A 6 18.99 8.59 -38.97
N ASN A 7 18.13 7.60 -39.28
CA ASN A 7 16.67 7.74 -39.11
C ASN A 7 16.03 6.83 -38.04
N GLN A 8 16.81 6.03 -37.30
CA GLN A 8 16.28 5.23 -36.18
C GLN A 8 16.43 5.92 -34.82
N GLU A 9 17.39 6.82 -34.66
CA GLU A 9 17.63 7.56 -33.41
C GLU A 9 16.49 8.54 -33.07
N ASN A 10 15.68 8.93 -34.06
CA ASN A 10 14.60 9.90 -33.93
C ASN A 10 13.24 9.30 -33.53
N SER A 11 13.08 7.98 -33.52
CA SER A 11 11.80 7.33 -33.16
C SER A 11 11.77 6.93 -31.71
N PHE A 12 12.82 6.27 -31.23
CA PHE A 12 12.89 5.79 -29.85
C PHE A 12 13.06 6.94 -28.85
N SER A 13 14.01 7.84 -29.09
CA SER A 13 14.24 9.01 -28.21
C SER A 13 13.00 9.89 -28.12
N LYS A 14 12.30 10.10 -29.24
CA LYS A 14 11.08 10.88 -29.33
C LYS A 14 9.93 10.21 -28.60
N LYS A 15 9.72 8.89 -28.80
CA LYS A 15 8.74 8.11 -28.02
C LYS A 15 9.03 8.15 -26.53
N TRP A 16 10.30 8.02 -26.13
CA TRP A 16 10.72 8.04 -24.73
C TRP A 16 10.49 9.41 -24.09
N LYS A 17 10.81 10.49 -24.80
CA LYS A 17 10.57 11.86 -24.35
C LYS A 17 9.07 12.16 -24.23
N THR A 18 8.26 11.74 -25.19
CA THR A 18 6.79 11.88 -25.10
C THR A 18 6.19 11.11 -23.92
N GLN A 19 6.71 9.91 -23.63
CA GLN A 19 6.29 9.13 -22.46
C GLN A 19 6.68 9.84 -21.14
N TRP A 20 7.90 10.38 -21.07
CA TRP A 20 8.38 11.13 -19.90
C TRP A 20 7.60 12.43 -19.68
N GLU A 21 7.31 13.18 -20.74
CA GLU A 21 6.53 14.41 -20.67
C GLU A 21 5.08 14.12 -20.25
N LYS A 22 4.47 13.03 -20.73
CA LYS A 22 3.15 12.56 -20.24
C LYS A 22 3.19 12.16 -18.77
N TYR A 23 4.26 11.49 -18.32
CA TYR A 23 4.43 11.12 -16.92
C TYR A 23 4.62 12.34 -16.02
N ASN A 24 5.33 13.37 -16.48
CA ASN A 24 5.56 14.60 -15.71
C ASN A 24 4.39 15.59 -15.74
N GLN A 25 3.65 15.69 -16.86
CA GLN A 25 2.44 16.52 -16.92
C GLN A 25 1.32 15.99 -16.02
N ASN A 26 1.18 14.67 -15.87
CA ASN A 26 0.24 14.08 -14.92
C ASN A 26 0.68 14.22 -13.45
N LYS A 27 1.97 14.50 -13.17
CA LYS A 27 2.44 14.83 -11.81
C LYS A 27 2.13 16.27 -11.39
N GLY A 28 1.98 17.20 -12.34
CA GLY A 28 1.68 18.60 -12.05
C GLY A 28 0.28 18.85 -11.49
N ALA A 29 -0.65 17.89 -11.65
CA ALA A 29 -2.03 17.98 -11.18
C ALA A 29 -2.29 17.17 -9.89
N GLU A 30 -1.28 16.44 -9.38
CA GLU A 30 -1.38 15.64 -8.16
C GLU A 30 -0.48 16.24 -7.08
N GLY A 31 -0.96 17.32 -6.47
CA GLY A 31 -0.37 17.85 -5.25
C GLY A 31 -0.21 16.74 -4.20
N LEU A 32 1.03 16.53 -3.74
CA LEU A 32 1.40 15.82 -2.49
C LEU A 32 0.65 14.49 -2.19
N GLY A 33 0.20 13.75 -3.21
CA GLY A 33 -0.71 12.61 -3.03
C GLY A 33 -0.43 11.40 -3.92
N ASN A 34 0.66 11.40 -4.68
CA ASN A 34 0.94 10.34 -5.64
C ASN A 34 1.69 9.17 -4.94
N HIS A 35 0.94 8.15 -4.52
CA HIS A 35 1.50 6.86 -4.09
C HIS A 35 2.32 6.26 -5.23
N ASN A 36 3.64 6.51 -5.25
CA ASN A 36 4.52 5.92 -6.25
C ASN A 36 4.56 4.39 -6.00
N PRO A 37 3.92 3.56 -6.85
CA PRO A 37 3.73 2.15 -6.56
C PRO A 37 5.06 1.40 -6.46
N LEU A 38 6.08 1.90 -7.17
CA LEU A 38 7.45 1.39 -7.06
C LEU A 38 7.99 1.46 -5.63
N ILE A 39 7.78 2.57 -4.92
CA ILE A 39 8.28 2.74 -3.55
C ILE A 39 7.62 1.70 -2.62
N SER A 40 6.31 1.51 -2.77
CA SER A 40 5.55 0.53 -2.00
C SER A 40 6.05 -0.90 -2.24
N TYR A 41 6.35 -1.25 -3.49
CA TYR A 41 6.94 -2.55 -3.82
C TYR A 41 8.35 -2.72 -3.24
N PHE A 42 9.20 -1.69 -3.31
CA PHE A 42 10.52 -1.73 -2.67
C PHE A 42 10.42 -1.92 -1.16
N VAL A 43 9.52 -1.18 -0.49
CA VAL A 43 9.29 -1.32 0.96
C VAL A 43 8.73 -2.70 1.31
N LEU A 44 7.86 -3.28 0.48
CA LEU A 44 7.38 -4.65 0.66
C LEU A 44 8.49 -5.69 0.52
N ILE A 45 9.35 -5.57 -0.48
CA ILE A 45 10.49 -6.47 -0.67
C ILE A 45 11.44 -6.38 0.53
N ILE A 46 11.79 -5.16 0.95
CA ILE A 46 12.63 -4.92 2.12
C ILE A 46 11.96 -5.46 3.39
N GLY A 47 10.65 -5.25 3.54
CA GLY A 47 9.87 -5.75 4.68
C GLY A 47 9.84 -7.27 4.72
N PHE A 48 9.69 -7.93 3.58
CA PHE A 48 9.71 -9.39 3.48
C PHE A 48 11.09 -9.97 3.81
N ILE A 49 12.17 -9.40 3.26
CA ILE A 49 13.54 -9.80 3.60
C ILE A 49 13.79 -9.55 5.09
N SER A 50 13.37 -8.40 5.61
CA SER A 50 13.51 -8.05 7.02
C SER A 50 12.70 -8.96 7.94
N PHE A 51 11.59 -9.52 7.49
CA PHE A 51 10.78 -10.44 8.31
C PHE A 51 11.55 -11.71 8.70
N ILE A 52 12.48 -12.15 7.85
CA ILE A 52 13.31 -13.34 8.10
C ILE A 52 14.31 -13.09 9.24
N PHE A 53 14.90 -11.89 9.31
CA PHE A 53 15.95 -11.56 10.28
C PHE A 53 15.40 -10.82 11.52
N PHE A 54 14.39 -9.98 11.32
CA PHE A 54 13.75 -9.12 12.30
C PHE A 54 12.22 -9.17 12.12
N PRO A 55 11.55 -10.21 12.65
CA PRO A 55 10.13 -10.48 12.39
C PRO A 55 9.21 -9.30 12.71
N PHE A 56 9.50 -8.57 13.80
CA PHE A 56 8.74 -7.39 14.18
C PHE A 56 8.89 -6.24 13.16
N LEU A 57 10.12 -5.91 12.76
CA LEU A 57 10.38 -4.80 11.83
C LEU A 57 9.86 -5.13 10.43
N GLY A 58 10.06 -6.37 9.96
CA GLY A 58 9.54 -6.81 8.67
C GLY A 58 8.02 -6.79 8.62
N SER A 59 7.36 -7.35 9.64
CA SER A 59 5.90 -7.31 9.73
C SER A 59 5.37 -5.88 9.84
N PHE A 60 6.06 -4.98 10.55
CA PHE A 60 5.72 -3.56 10.63
C PHE A 60 5.78 -2.85 9.28
N LEU A 61 6.85 -3.05 8.50
CA LEU A 61 6.98 -2.46 7.16
C LEU A 61 5.87 -2.95 6.22
N ILE A 62 5.59 -4.25 6.24
CA ILE A 62 4.49 -4.85 5.47
C ILE A 62 3.15 -4.24 5.90
N GLY A 63 2.91 -4.13 7.21
CA GLY A 63 1.72 -3.50 7.78
C GLY A 63 1.54 -2.05 7.34
N LEU A 64 2.62 -1.27 7.28
CA LEU A 64 2.60 0.12 6.85
C LEU A 64 2.15 0.25 5.39
N VAL A 65 2.73 -0.56 4.49
CA VAL A 65 2.32 -0.57 3.09
C VAL A 65 0.88 -1.05 2.95
N PHE A 66 0.50 -2.12 3.65
CA PHE A 66 -0.85 -2.67 3.60
C PHE A 66 -1.89 -1.66 4.09
N GLY A 67 -1.67 -1.03 5.24
CA GLY A 67 -2.57 -0.01 5.80
C GLY A 67 -2.70 1.21 4.90
N ASN A 68 -1.62 1.59 4.22
CA ASN A 68 -1.67 2.70 3.26
C ASN A 68 -2.49 2.36 1.99
N TYR A 69 -2.34 1.15 1.44
CA TYR A 69 -3.07 0.71 0.25
C TYR A 69 -4.55 0.44 0.52
N PHE A 70 -4.85 -0.31 1.57
CA PHE A 70 -6.18 -0.80 1.87
C PHE A 70 -6.95 0.08 2.86
N PHE A 71 -6.53 1.33 3.06
CA PHE A 71 -7.14 2.24 4.05
C PHE A 71 -8.66 2.35 3.92
N LYS A 72 -9.18 2.46 2.69
CA LYS A 72 -10.61 2.64 2.43
C LYS A 72 -11.40 1.37 2.74
N GLU A 73 -10.87 0.22 2.35
CA GLU A 73 -11.42 -1.10 2.56
C GLU A 73 -11.44 -1.43 4.06
N ILE A 74 -10.33 -1.17 4.75
CA ILE A 74 -10.21 -1.34 6.20
C ILE A 74 -11.25 -0.48 6.91
N PHE A 75 -11.37 0.80 6.55
CA PHE A 75 -12.35 1.69 7.17
C PHE A 75 -13.80 1.26 6.91
N SER A 76 -14.11 0.80 5.68
CA SER A 76 -15.42 0.25 5.33
C SER A 76 -15.74 -1.02 6.12
N PHE A 77 -14.76 -1.92 6.26
CA PHE A 77 -14.89 -3.14 7.05
C PHE A 77 -15.22 -2.82 8.51
N PHE A 78 -14.48 -1.91 9.15
CA PHE A 78 -14.75 -1.48 10.52
C PHE A 78 -16.15 -0.86 10.69
N LYS A 79 -16.63 -0.09 9.72
CA LYS A 79 -17.97 0.51 9.76
C LYS A 79 -19.09 -0.53 9.72
N ASN A 80 -18.90 -1.62 8.97
CA ASN A 80 -19.88 -2.69 8.83
C ASN A 80 -19.68 -3.84 9.83
N PHE A 81 -18.61 -3.80 10.62
CA PHE A 81 -18.26 -4.86 11.57
C PHE A 81 -19.37 -5.12 12.59
N ASN A 82 -20.08 -4.09 13.04
CA ASN A 82 -21.17 -4.23 13.99
C ASN A 82 -22.36 -5.03 13.41
N GLN A 83 -22.64 -4.88 12.11
CA GLN A 83 -23.66 -5.68 11.43
C GLN A 83 -23.21 -7.13 11.24
N PHE A 84 -21.91 -7.34 10.98
CA PHE A 84 -21.32 -8.68 10.85
C PHE A 84 -21.42 -9.48 12.15
N LEU A 85 -21.15 -8.85 13.30
CA LEU A 85 -21.25 -9.49 14.62
C LEU A 85 -22.70 -9.83 15.04
N GLN A 86 -23.69 -9.08 14.56
CA GLN A 86 -25.10 -9.32 14.89
C GLN A 86 -25.73 -10.46 14.08
N LEU A 87 -25.18 -10.78 12.90
CA LEU A 87 -25.69 -11.81 12.00
C LEU A 87 -25.18 -13.22 12.35
N GLU A 88 -24.01 -13.33 12.98
CA GLU A 88 -23.41 -14.62 13.35
C GLU A 88 -23.59 -14.90 14.85
N GLY A 89 -24.56 -15.75 15.20
CA GLY A 89 -24.93 -16.08 16.58
C GLY A 89 -23.76 -16.36 17.55
N ASN A 90 -24.01 -16.18 18.86
CA ASN A 90 -23.02 -16.05 19.95
C ASN A 90 -21.74 -16.90 19.85
N SER A 91 -21.82 -18.18 19.46
CA SER A 91 -20.65 -19.06 19.42
C SER A 91 -19.65 -18.72 18.32
N LYS A 92 -20.12 -18.32 17.12
CA LYS A 92 -19.24 -17.94 16.01
C LYS A 92 -18.51 -16.64 16.29
N THR A 93 -19.21 -15.69 16.89
CA THR A 93 -18.63 -14.41 17.32
C THR A 93 -17.49 -14.60 18.32
N ILE A 94 -17.62 -15.53 19.28
CA ILE A 94 -16.54 -15.84 20.23
C ILE A 94 -15.31 -16.39 19.50
N VAL A 95 -15.49 -17.36 18.60
CA VAL A 95 -14.38 -17.94 17.83
C VAL A 95 -13.69 -16.86 16.98
N LEU A 96 -14.47 -15.96 16.37
CA LEU A 96 -13.95 -14.86 15.58
C LEU A 96 -13.09 -13.91 16.44
N ILE A 97 -13.59 -13.50 17.62
CA ILE A 97 -12.85 -12.62 18.54
C ILE A 97 -11.55 -13.28 18.99
N VAL A 98 -11.60 -14.54 19.41
CA VAL A 98 -10.41 -15.29 19.84
C VAL A 98 -9.40 -15.41 18.69
N THR A 99 -9.87 -15.66 17.47
CA THR A 99 -9.01 -15.72 16.28
C THR A 99 -8.33 -14.38 16.00
N TRP A 100 -9.07 -13.27 16.07
CA TRP A 100 -8.49 -11.94 15.93
C TRP A 100 -7.44 -11.63 16.98
N ILE A 101 -7.67 -12.03 18.23
CA ILE A 101 -6.69 -11.89 19.31
C ILE A 101 -5.43 -12.70 18.99
N ILE A 102 -5.55 -13.96 18.56
CA ILE A 102 -4.40 -14.80 18.20
C ILE A 102 -3.61 -14.18 17.04
N ILE A 103 -4.29 -13.70 16.00
CA ILE A 103 -3.65 -12.98 14.88
C ILE A 103 -2.91 -11.75 15.40
N PHE A 104 -3.51 -11.01 16.33
CA PHE A 104 -2.90 -9.82 16.93
C PHE A 104 -1.62 -10.13 17.70
N LEU A 105 -1.64 -11.19 18.50
CA LEU A 105 -0.45 -11.65 19.23
C LEU A 105 0.63 -12.23 18.30
N SER A 106 0.24 -12.83 17.18
CA SER A 106 1.18 -13.51 16.27
C SER A 106 1.93 -12.52 15.38
N LEU A 107 1.27 -11.43 14.97
CA LEU A 107 1.83 -10.44 14.03
C LEU A 107 1.65 -9.01 14.56
N PRO A 108 2.18 -8.68 15.77
CA PRO A 108 1.95 -7.38 16.38
C PRO A 108 2.52 -6.25 15.52
N GLY A 109 3.69 -6.46 14.90
CA GLY A 109 4.33 -5.47 14.02
C GLY A 109 3.42 -5.08 12.86
N LEU A 110 2.77 -6.05 12.20
CA LEU A 110 1.85 -5.80 11.09
C LEU A 110 0.70 -4.89 11.51
N ILE A 111 0.14 -5.15 12.69
CA ILE A 111 -0.99 -4.37 13.17
C ILE A 111 -0.57 -2.97 13.57
N PHE A 112 0.58 -2.80 14.23
CA PHE A 112 1.11 -1.47 14.53
C PHE A 112 1.42 -0.67 13.26
N GLY A 113 2.03 -1.31 12.25
CA GLY A 113 2.31 -0.69 10.97
C GLY A 113 1.04 -0.26 10.26
N LEU A 114 0.02 -1.12 10.25
CA LEU A 114 -1.29 -0.84 9.69
C LEU A 114 -1.98 0.31 10.42
N LEU A 115 -2.00 0.30 11.75
CA LEU A 115 -2.63 1.33 12.57
C LEU A 115 -1.95 2.68 12.37
N LEU A 116 -0.63 2.70 12.30
CA LEU A 116 0.14 3.93 12.06
C LEU A 116 -0.13 4.49 10.67
N ALA A 117 -0.07 3.65 9.62
CA ALA A 117 -0.31 4.09 8.24
C ALA A 117 -1.74 4.59 8.04
N THR A 118 -2.73 3.86 8.56
CA THR A 118 -4.13 4.24 8.49
C THR A 118 -4.41 5.49 9.33
N GLY A 119 -3.84 5.60 10.52
CA GLY A 119 -3.96 6.77 11.40
C GLY A 119 -3.36 8.04 10.80
N LEU A 120 -2.15 7.95 10.24
CA LEU A 120 -1.51 9.06 9.53
C LEU A 120 -2.33 9.49 8.31
N LYS A 121 -2.83 8.53 7.53
CA LYS A 121 -3.65 8.82 6.35
C LYS A 121 -5.00 9.44 6.72
N TYR A 122 -5.63 8.98 7.80
CA TYR A 122 -6.84 9.58 8.34
C TYR A 122 -6.61 11.03 8.79
N PHE A 123 -5.51 11.29 9.52
CA PHE A 123 -5.17 12.64 9.99
C PHE A 123 -4.91 13.58 8.82
N LEU A 124 -4.08 13.17 7.85
CA LEU A 124 -3.80 13.96 6.65
C LEU A 124 -5.06 14.20 5.80
N SER A 125 -5.94 13.20 5.68
CA SER A 125 -7.20 13.33 4.94
C SER A 125 -8.23 14.23 5.61
N LYS A 126 -8.17 14.42 6.94
CA LYS A 126 -9.10 15.27 7.69
C LYS A 126 -8.67 16.74 7.75
N THR A 127 -7.40 17.02 7.43
CA THR A 127 -6.81 18.37 7.52
C THR A 127 -6.88 19.13 6.17
N HIS A 128 -7.53 18.55 5.16
CA HIS A 128 -7.85 19.15 3.86
C HIS A 128 -9.37 19.19 3.67
#